data_AF-F2QV82-F1
#
_entry.id   AF-F2QV82-F1
#
_cell.length_a   1.000
_cell.length_b   1.000
_cell.length_c   1.000
_cell.angle_alpha   90.00
_cell.angle_beta   90.00
_cell.angle_gamma   90.00
#
_symmetry.space_group_name_H-M   'P 1'
#
loop_
_entity.id
_entity.type
_entity.pdbx_description
1 polymer ?
#
loop_
_entity_poly.entity_id
_entity_poly.type
_entity_poly.pdbx_seq_one_letter_code
_entity_poly.pdbx_strand_id
1 'polypeptide(L)'
;MNRTDFDLSIYLVTNAEMVPEGLSFLDQVRKAIDNGVTTIQLREKNIETRDFIERASQVHELTKAAGIPLIINDRVDVALAVDAEGVHVGQTDMPVPLVRKLVGEDKIIGVSTGKVEEARQAIKDGADYVGIGIVYDTKTKDHKKIPFGTLGIREILTVLLNEGGAGIKTCAIGGVNQTNVQKVLYQGSIPGKKLDGVAIVSCIMAQEDAAEATRVLVEKFHSHAPWLSDDHRADNDFFNNVTEKAKKVADTNPMIHHITNAVVKNFSANVTLAVGASPIMSESYQEFEEFARLPTTGLVLNTGTQSAENFVQMVIAAAKAYNATGNPIVFDPVGCGASEMRKHRTRLFLDAGYYTVIKGNVSEILTVAGEANQMRGVDTGDLSNLTEEAIVAAAKRAALNNRCIVVVTGAVDYIVDGILDGANYYESQPTQRVFKVQGGSSIMGDVTGTGCSLGSAIAAYITTFPATPLEATIAAVHHYKYVGAVAARRSTTPNGISDSGPRPGSFMSNFLDDLYGFRTQESKVGHKILLGPNPDKTFYTKLESSENGRYPAEVEEIFI
;
A
#
# COMPACT_ATOMS: atom_id res chain seq x y z
N MET A 1 -4.78 26.56 27.37
CA MET A 1 -4.23 26.21 26.03
C MET A 1 -5.13 26.84 24.97
N ASN A 2 -4.61 27.23 23.80
CA ASN A 2 -5.43 27.80 22.72
C ASN A 2 -6.07 26.66 21.91
N ARG A 3 -7.39 26.71 21.63
CA ARG A 3 -8.08 25.68 20.84
C ARG A 3 -7.52 25.47 19.44
N THR A 4 -6.76 26.42 18.88
CA THR A 4 -6.14 26.27 17.56
C THR A 4 -4.75 25.66 17.61
N ASP A 5 -4.15 25.55 18.80
CA ASP A 5 -2.75 25.18 18.99
C ASP A 5 -2.63 24.00 19.97
N PHE A 6 -2.99 22.82 19.47
CA PHE A 6 -2.87 21.54 20.17
C PHE A 6 -2.28 20.46 19.25
N ASP A 7 -1.58 19.50 19.84
CA ASP A 7 -0.82 18.47 19.12
C ASP A 7 -1.49 17.10 19.23
N LEU A 8 -1.98 16.59 18.09
CA LEU A 8 -2.61 15.28 18.00
C LEU A 8 -1.64 14.14 17.66
N SER A 9 -0.35 14.42 17.47
CA SER A 9 0.66 13.46 16.98
C SER A 9 0.49 12.08 17.60
N ILE A 10 0.52 12.01 18.93
CA ILE A 10 0.31 10.78 19.70
C ILE A 10 -0.84 11.02 20.67
N TYR A 11 -2.04 10.60 20.25
CA TYR A 11 -3.26 10.80 21.00
C TYR A 11 -3.65 9.50 21.74
N LEU A 12 -3.46 9.45 23.05
CA LEU A 12 -3.86 8.30 23.85
C LEU A 12 -5.30 8.43 24.32
N VAL A 13 -6.14 7.47 23.93
CA VAL A 13 -7.50 7.28 24.46
C VAL A 13 -7.44 6.20 25.53
N THR A 14 -7.82 6.52 26.76
CA THR A 14 -7.69 5.60 27.89
C THR A 14 -8.74 4.49 27.87
N ASN A 15 -8.43 3.37 28.51
CA ASN A 15 -9.41 2.34 28.86
C ASN A 15 -8.94 1.59 30.11
N ALA A 16 -9.62 1.78 31.24
CA ALA A 16 -9.24 1.17 32.51
C ALA A 16 -9.33 -0.36 32.51
N GLU A 17 -10.27 -0.95 31.77
CA GLU A 17 -10.49 -2.40 31.72
C GLU A 17 -9.38 -3.14 30.96
N MET A 18 -8.55 -2.42 30.20
CA MET A 18 -7.46 -3.00 29.43
C MET A 18 -6.13 -3.00 30.18
N VAL A 19 -6.04 -2.35 31.35
CA VAL A 19 -4.81 -2.29 32.13
C VAL A 19 -4.48 -3.70 32.64
N PRO A 20 -3.26 -4.22 32.40
CA PRO A 20 -2.85 -5.52 32.90
C PRO A 20 -2.98 -5.64 34.43
N GLU A 21 -3.29 -6.84 34.90
CA GLU A 21 -3.41 -7.11 36.33
C GLU A 21 -2.13 -6.74 37.09
N GLY A 22 -2.27 -6.10 38.25
CA GLY A 22 -1.14 -5.63 39.06
C GLY A 22 -0.54 -4.29 38.62
N LEU A 23 -0.98 -3.72 37.49
CA LEU A 23 -0.55 -2.38 37.06
C LEU A 23 -1.57 -1.30 37.43
N SER A 24 -1.07 -0.08 37.66
CA SER A 24 -1.92 1.08 37.97
C SER A 24 -2.30 1.82 36.69
N PHE A 25 -3.59 2.16 36.57
CA PHE A 25 -4.11 2.99 35.49
C PHE A 25 -3.38 4.33 35.37
N LEU A 26 -3.21 5.04 36.49
CA LEU A 26 -2.53 6.34 36.49
C LEU A 26 -1.04 6.20 36.17
N ASP A 27 -0.41 5.09 36.56
CA ASP A 27 0.99 4.83 36.22
C ASP A 27 1.17 4.56 34.72
N GLN A 28 0.23 3.86 34.08
CA GLN A 28 0.23 3.67 32.62
C GLN A 28 0.07 5.00 31.88
N VAL A 29 -0.86 5.86 32.34
CA VAL A 29 -1.06 7.20 31.78
C VAL A 29 0.20 8.05 31.94
N ARG A 30 0.79 8.07 33.15
CA ARG A 30 2.04 8.80 33.43
C ARG A 30 3.18 8.31 32.56
N LYS A 31 3.41 7.00 32.47
CA LYS A 31 4.44 6.39 31.60
C LYS A 31 4.26 6.80 30.15
N ALA A 32 3.02 6.83 29.65
CA ALA A 32 2.76 7.24 28.28
C ALA A 32 3.07 8.74 28.05
N ILE A 33 2.68 9.60 28.99
CA ILE A 33 3.01 11.04 28.96
C ILE A 33 4.53 11.24 28.96
N ASP A 34 5.24 10.61 29.91
CA ASP A 34 6.69 10.71 30.08
C ASP A 34 7.48 10.25 28.84
N ASN A 35 6.85 9.49 27.93
CA ASN A 35 7.48 8.92 26.73
C ASN A 35 6.93 9.47 25.41
N GLY A 36 6.15 10.56 25.43
CA GLY A 36 5.83 11.34 24.22
C GLY A 36 4.38 11.33 23.77
N VAL A 37 3.42 10.96 24.62
CA VAL A 37 2.00 11.26 24.35
C VAL A 37 1.77 12.77 24.33
N THR A 38 1.06 13.27 23.32
CA THR A 38 0.84 14.71 23.09
C THR A 38 -0.59 15.15 23.39
N THR A 39 -1.54 14.22 23.53
CA THR A 39 -2.93 14.48 23.95
C THR A 39 -3.48 13.26 24.68
N ILE A 40 -4.25 13.48 25.76
CA ILE A 40 -4.97 12.42 26.49
C ILE A 40 -6.48 12.60 26.30
N GLN A 41 -7.18 11.52 25.95
CA GLN A 41 -8.63 11.43 26.12
C GLN A 41 -8.95 10.45 27.23
N LEU A 42 -9.56 10.96 28.30
CA LEU A 42 -10.11 10.13 29.35
C LEU A 42 -11.47 9.59 28.92
N ARG A 43 -11.53 8.27 28.77
CA ARG A 43 -12.74 7.55 28.38
C ARG A 43 -13.12 6.52 29.43
N GLU A 44 -14.20 6.80 30.13
CA GLU A 44 -14.79 5.94 31.16
C GLU A 44 -16.28 5.76 30.87
N LYS A 45 -16.72 4.51 30.69
CA LYS A 45 -18.11 4.19 30.31
C LYS A 45 -18.96 3.64 31.44
N ASN A 46 -18.31 3.01 32.41
CA ASN A 46 -18.97 2.12 33.36
C ASN A 46 -18.81 2.58 34.82
N ILE A 47 -18.23 3.77 35.05
CA ILE A 47 -18.05 4.33 36.39
C ILE A 47 -19.05 5.44 36.65
N GLU A 48 -19.37 5.63 37.93
CA GLU A 48 -20.26 6.70 38.37
C GLU A 48 -19.64 8.08 38.15
N THR A 49 -20.50 9.09 38.01
CA THR A 49 -20.08 10.46 37.67
C THR A 49 -19.07 11.03 38.68
N ARG A 50 -19.27 10.77 39.99
CA ARG A 50 -18.35 11.24 41.03
C ARG A 50 -16.94 10.67 40.82
N ASP A 51 -16.85 9.37 40.59
CA ASP A 51 -15.58 8.66 40.46
C ASP A 51 -14.91 9.02 39.11
N PHE A 52 -15.71 9.35 38.09
CA PHE A 52 -15.20 9.93 36.84
C PHE A 52 -14.58 11.32 37.09
N ILE A 53 -15.24 12.21 37.83
CA ILE A 53 -14.69 13.54 38.15
C ILE A 53 -13.38 13.41 38.93
N GLU A 54 -13.31 12.50 39.92
CA GLU A 54 -12.08 12.24 40.68
C GLU A 54 -10.94 11.76 39.78
N ARG A 55 -11.19 10.74 38.95
CA ARG A 55 -10.20 10.23 38.00
C ARG A 55 -9.79 11.27 36.96
N ALA A 56 -10.73 12.06 36.46
CA ALA A 56 -10.47 13.14 35.52
C ALA A 56 -9.56 14.20 36.15
N SER A 57 -9.78 14.54 37.41
CA SER A 57 -8.91 15.46 38.15
C SER A 57 -7.49 14.91 38.29
N GLN A 58 -7.33 13.63 38.66
CA GLN A 58 -6.02 12.97 38.78
C GLN A 58 -5.27 12.92 37.43
N VAL A 59 -5.96 12.60 36.34
CA VAL A 59 -5.34 12.62 35.00
C VAL A 59 -5.02 14.05 34.57
N HIS A 60 -5.86 15.03 34.91
CA HIS A 60 -5.63 16.43 34.56
C HIS A 60 -4.40 17.01 35.25
N GLU A 61 -4.11 16.60 36.49
CA GLU A 61 -2.85 16.97 37.17
C GLU A 61 -1.63 16.50 36.38
N LEU A 62 -1.66 15.26 35.87
CA LEU A 62 -0.59 14.72 35.03
C LEU A 62 -0.46 15.47 33.70
N THR A 63 -1.57 15.73 33.01
CA THR A 63 -1.54 16.41 31.70
C THR A 63 -1.14 17.88 31.83
N LYS A 64 -1.59 18.57 32.89
CA LYS A 64 -1.17 19.95 33.20
C LYS A 64 0.33 20.03 33.49
N ALA A 65 0.86 19.09 34.27
CA ALA A 65 2.30 19.04 34.55
C ALA A 65 3.13 18.86 33.27
N ALA A 66 2.61 18.10 32.30
CA ALA A 66 3.25 17.89 31.00
C ALA A 66 2.91 18.96 29.94
N GLY A 67 1.98 19.87 30.21
CA GLY A 67 1.56 20.90 29.26
C GLY A 67 0.77 20.38 28.06
N ILE A 68 0.10 19.24 28.17
CA ILE A 68 -0.71 18.62 27.11
C ILE A 68 -2.22 18.70 27.45
N PRO A 69 -3.14 18.70 26.47
CA PRO A 69 -4.56 18.82 26.74
C PRO A 69 -5.17 17.51 27.27
N LEU A 70 -6.11 17.65 28.21
CA LEU A 70 -7.06 16.60 28.58
C LEU A 70 -8.38 16.80 27.82
N ILE A 71 -8.81 15.75 27.13
CA ILE A 71 -10.09 15.64 26.46
C ILE A 71 -10.99 14.66 27.22
N ILE A 72 -12.22 15.04 27.51
CA ILE A 72 -13.19 14.12 28.14
C ILE A 72 -14.11 13.52 27.07
N ASN A 73 -14.23 12.19 27.05
CA ASN A 73 -15.11 11.49 26.13
C ASN A 73 -16.58 11.57 26.60
N ASP A 74 -17.47 12.02 25.71
CA ASP A 74 -18.94 12.10 25.79
C ASP A 74 -19.53 12.99 26.91
N ARG A 75 -18.89 13.06 28.08
CA ARG A 75 -19.37 13.72 29.30
C ARG A 75 -18.96 15.20 29.38
N VAL A 76 -19.72 16.05 28.69
CA VAL A 76 -19.53 17.52 28.68
C VAL A 76 -19.58 18.12 30.09
N ASP A 77 -20.48 17.61 30.94
CA ASP A 77 -20.62 18.02 32.33
C ASP A 77 -19.37 17.72 33.17
N VAL A 78 -18.75 16.54 32.99
CA VAL A 78 -17.49 16.19 33.65
C VAL A 78 -16.35 17.08 33.16
N ALA A 79 -16.28 17.36 31.86
CA ALA A 79 -15.28 18.27 31.29
C ALA A 79 -15.35 19.67 31.89
N LEU A 80 -16.56 20.19 32.10
CA LEU A 80 -16.79 21.46 32.77
C LEU A 80 -16.43 21.40 34.26
N ALA A 81 -16.77 20.30 34.94
CA ALA A 81 -16.52 20.14 36.38
C ALA A 81 -15.02 20.16 36.73
N VAL A 82 -14.16 19.60 35.87
CA VAL A 82 -12.69 19.59 36.08
C VAL A 82 -11.96 20.66 35.26
N ASP A 83 -12.69 21.50 34.53
CA ASP A 83 -12.15 22.49 33.61
C ASP A 83 -11.16 21.89 32.58
N ALA A 84 -11.49 20.74 32.01
CA ALA A 84 -10.69 20.08 30.97
C ALA A 84 -10.57 20.96 29.70
N GLU A 85 -9.50 20.77 28.93
CA GLU A 85 -9.22 21.54 27.71
C GLU A 85 -10.20 21.26 26.58
N GLY A 86 -10.88 20.10 26.58
CA GLY A 86 -11.89 19.81 25.57
C GLY A 86 -12.71 18.56 25.80
N VAL A 87 -13.54 18.26 24.80
CA VAL A 87 -14.43 17.10 24.76
C VAL A 87 -14.36 16.39 23.43
N HIS A 88 -14.61 15.09 23.43
CA HIS A 88 -14.81 14.31 22.22
C HIS A 88 -16.19 13.68 22.26
N VAL A 89 -16.94 13.77 21.17
CA VAL A 89 -18.29 13.20 21.05
C VAL A 89 -18.41 12.26 19.85
N GLY A 90 -19.19 11.20 20.02
CA GLY A 90 -19.62 10.34 18.93
C GLY A 90 -20.86 10.85 18.21
N GLN A 91 -21.24 10.12 17.16
CA GLN A 91 -22.36 10.48 16.27
C GLN A 91 -23.74 10.40 16.92
N THR A 92 -23.86 9.70 18.05
CA THR A 92 -25.12 9.53 18.81
C THR A 92 -25.15 10.35 20.09
N ASP A 93 -24.07 11.07 20.39
CA ASP A 93 -23.92 11.83 21.63
C ASP A 93 -24.44 13.26 21.44
N MET A 94 -24.10 14.16 22.35
CA MET A 94 -24.54 15.55 22.27
C MET A 94 -24.07 16.21 20.96
N PRO A 95 -24.96 16.86 20.18
CA PRO A 95 -24.56 17.52 18.94
C PRO A 95 -23.55 18.63 19.18
N VAL A 96 -22.53 18.71 18.30
CA VAL A 96 -21.43 19.69 18.40
C VAL A 96 -21.90 21.14 18.61
N PRO A 97 -22.96 21.66 17.94
CA PRO A 97 -23.43 23.02 18.19
C PRO A 97 -23.93 23.24 19.63
N LEU A 98 -24.54 22.22 20.25
CA LEU A 98 -24.98 22.30 21.64
C LEU A 98 -23.80 22.17 22.60
N VAL A 99 -22.84 21.30 22.30
CA VAL A 99 -21.59 21.20 23.05
C VAL A 99 -20.89 22.56 23.05
N ARG A 100 -20.69 23.19 21.89
CA ARG A 100 -20.07 24.51 21.73
C ARG A 100 -20.77 25.57 22.58
N LYS A 101 -22.12 25.56 22.62
CA LYS A 101 -22.91 26.47 23.47
C LYS A 101 -22.62 26.31 24.97
N LEU A 102 -22.29 25.10 25.44
CA LEU A 102 -22.01 24.81 26.85
C LEU A 102 -20.55 25.07 27.22
N VAL A 103 -19.62 24.65 26.36
CA VAL A 103 -18.16 24.69 26.64
C VAL A 103 -17.51 26.01 26.27
N GLY A 104 -18.21 26.86 25.51
CA GLY A 104 -17.71 28.14 25.02
C GLY A 104 -16.78 27.99 23.81
N GLU A 105 -16.21 29.12 23.39
CA GLU A 105 -15.35 29.17 22.20
C GLU A 105 -13.95 28.60 22.46
N ASP A 106 -13.44 28.63 23.68
CA ASP A 106 -12.02 28.34 23.92
C ASP A 106 -11.68 26.86 24.09
N LYS A 107 -12.68 25.99 24.35
CA LYS A 107 -12.46 24.55 24.57
C LYS A 107 -12.47 23.78 23.25
N ILE A 108 -11.66 22.72 23.17
CA ILE A 108 -11.52 21.88 21.98
C ILE A 108 -12.73 20.94 21.86
N ILE A 109 -13.27 20.78 20.66
CA ILE A 109 -14.33 19.80 20.35
C ILE A 109 -13.85 18.85 19.25
N GLY A 110 -13.74 17.58 19.62
CA GLY A 110 -13.52 16.47 18.70
C GLY A 110 -14.79 15.74 18.35
N VAL A 111 -14.89 15.22 17.13
CA VAL A 111 -15.98 14.34 16.73
C VAL A 111 -15.46 13.07 16.05
N SER A 112 -16.09 11.94 16.34
CA SER A 112 -15.80 10.68 15.62
C SER A 112 -16.39 10.72 14.21
N THR A 113 -15.61 10.37 13.18
CA THR A 113 -16.03 10.32 11.78
C THR A 113 -15.61 9.00 11.15
N GLY A 114 -16.51 8.36 10.41
CA GLY A 114 -16.23 7.15 9.64
C GLY A 114 -16.88 7.13 8.26
N LYS A 115 -17.50 8.24 7.82
CA LYS A 115 -18.10 8.41 6.50
C LYS A 115 -17.94 9.85 6.01
N VAL A 116 -18.00 10.02 4.69
CA VAL A 116 -17.95 11.33 4.02
C VAL A 116 -19.01 12.31 4.57
N GLU A 117 -20.26 11.88 4.75
CA GLU A 117 -21.31 12.78 5.26
C GLU A 117 -21.07 13.25 6.70
N GLU A 118 -20.48 12.39 7.53
CA GLU A 118 -20.11 12.73 8.90
C GLU A 118 -18.97 13.77 8.92
N ALA A 119 -18.06 13.73 7.93
CA ALA A 119 -17.02 14.74 7.77
C ALA A 119 -17.60 16.09 7.36
N ARG A 120 -18.55 16.11 6.41
CA ARG A 120 -19.27 17.34 6.01
C ARG A 120 -20.02 17.95 7.19
N GLN A 121 -20.66 17.11 8.00
CA GLN A 121 -21.36 17.56 9.19
C GLN A 121 -20.39 18.17 10.22
N ALA A 122 -19.21 17.56 10.41
CA ALA A 122 -18.17 18.10 11.28
C ALA A 122 -17.67 19.48 10.84
N ILE A 123 -17.55 19.72 9.52
CA ILE A 123 -17.24 21.05 8.96
C ILE A 123 -18.33 22.04 9.32
N LYS A 124 -19.59 21.68 9.02
CA LYS A 124 -20.75 22.54 9.25
C LYS A 124 -20.92 22.93 10.73
N ASP A 125 -20.66 21.99 11.63
CA ASP A 125 -20.85 22.20 13.06
C ASP A 125 -19.65 22.89 13.74
N GLY A 126 -18.53 23.07 13.04
CA GLY A 126 -17.34 23.74 13.57
C GLY A 126 -16.57 22.89 14.58
N ALA A 127 -16.38 21.60 14.28
CA ALA A 127 -15.47 20.75 15.05
C ALA A 127 -14.02 21.19 14.87
N ASP A 128 -13.22 21.12 15.95
CA ASP A 128 -11.80 21.49 15.93
C ASP A 128 -10.92 20.36 15.37
N TYR A 129 -11.35 19.11 15.60
CA TYR A 129 -10.73 17.94 14.98
C TYR A 129 -11.71 16.78 14.76
N VAL A 130 -11.33 15.85 13.88
CA VAL A 130 -12.05 14.59 13.66
C VAL A 130 -11.20 13.37 13.97
N GLY A 131 -11.79 12.41 14.68
CA GLY A 131 -11.25 11.07 14.86
C GLY A 131 -11.75 10.14 13.76
N ILE A 132 -10.87 9.81 12.80
CA ILE A 132 -11.19 9.05 11.59
C ILE A 132 -11.06 7.55 11.87
N GLY A 133 -12.16 6.82 11.94
CA GLY A 133 -12.12 5.39 12.20
C GLY A 133 -13.47 4.67 12.15
N ILE A 134 -13.49 3.34 12.09
CA ILE A 134 -12.40 2.40 12.44
C ILE A 134 -11.51 2.08 11.22
N VAL A 135 -10.18 2.27 11.35
CA VAL A 135 -9.22 1.99 10.26
C VAL A 135 -9.00 0.49 10.06
N TYR A 136 -8.59 -0.23 11.12
CA TYR A 136 -8.43 -1.69 11.14
C TYR A 136 -9.30 -2.31 12.23
N ASP A 137 -9.57 -3.61 12.13
CA ASP A 137 -10.34 -4.33 13.14
C ASP A 137 -9.77 -4.13 14.56
N THR A 138 -10.66 -3.96 15.52
CA THR A 138 -10.28 -3.66 16.91
C THR A 138 -11.27 -4.27 17.90
N LYS A 139 -10.73 -4.88 18.94
CA LYS A 139 -11.50 -5.42 20.07
C LYS A 139 -12.01 -4.33 21.02
N THR A 140 -11.63 -3.07 20.83
CA THR A 140 -11.93 -1.95 21.74
C THR A 140 -13.33 -1.35 21.55
N LYS A 141 -14.01 -1.63 20.43
CA LYS A 141 -15.39 -1.17 20.14
C LYS A 141 -16.30 -2.34 19.78
N ASP A 142 -17.58 -2.23 20.15
CA ASP A 142 -18.62 -3.22 19.91
C ASP A 142 -18.80 -3.47 18.38
N HIS A 143 -18.93 -4.74 17.97
CA HIS A 143 -18.59 -5.30 16.64
C HIS A 143 -19.52 -4.91 15.45
N LYS A 144 -20.07 -3.69 15.43
CA LYS A 144 -21.05 -3.27 14.42
C LYS A 144 -20.49 -2.44 13.25
N LYS A 145 -19.24 -1.97 13.32
CA LYS A 145 -18.64 -1.11 12.28
C LYS A 145 -17.57 -1.87 11.49
N ILE A 146 -17.73 -1.90 10.17
CA ILE A 146 -16.77 -2.52 9.24
C ILE A 146 -15.57 -1.57 9.10
N PRO A 147 -14.33 -2.04 9.33
CA PRO A 147 -13.14 -1.23 9.09
C PRO A 147 -13.06 -0.79 7.62
N PHE A 148 -12.72 0.48 7.38
CA PHE A 148 -12.66 1.05 6.03
C PHE A 148 -11.23 1.29 5.53
N GLY A 149 -10.21 0.97 6.35
CA GLY A 149 -8.80 1.06 5.97
C GLY A 149 -8.33 2.48 5.68
N THR A 150 -7.19 2.59 5.02
CA THR A 150 -6.56 3.87 4.65
C THR A 150 -7.30 4.59 3.52
N LEU A 151 -8.08 3.89 2.71
CA LEU A 151 -8.91 4.50 1.67
C LEU A 151 -9.99 5.41 2.26
N GLY A 152 -10.75 4.95 3.25
CA GLY A 152 -11.76 5.80 3.87
C GLY A 152 -11.16 7.01 4.60
N ILE A 153 -9.89 6.92 5.05
CA ILE A 153 -9.15 8.09 5.53
C ILE A 153 -9.00 9.12 4.40
N ARG A 154 -8.52 8.70 3.21
CA ARG A 154 -8.33 9.59 2.06
C ARG A 154 -9.63 10.23 1.59
N GLU A 155 -10.73 9.48 1.57
CA GLU A 155 -12.05 10.01 1.24
C GLU A 155 -12.46 11.14 2.19
N ILE A 156 -12.27 10.93 3.50
CA ILE A 156 -12.56 11.95 4.51
C ILE A 156 -11.61 13.15 4.39
N LEU A 157 -10.31 12.93 4.20
CA LEU A 157 -9.35 14.02 4.00
C LEU A 157 -9.68 14.85 2.75
N THR A 158 -10.14 14.21 1.68
CA THR A 158 -10.52 14.88 0.42
C THR A 158 -11.69 15.83 0.65
N VAL A 159 -12.71 15.38 1.38
CA VAL A 159 -13.87 16.20 1.77
C VAL A 159 -13.43 17.38 2.63
N LEU A 160 -12.61 17.14 3.65
CA LEU A 160 -12.10 18.21 4.51
C LEU A 160 -11.29 19.24 3.73
N LEU A 161 -10.40 18.80 2.83
CA LEU A 161 -9.59 19.70 2.02
C LEU A 161 -10.44 20.54 1.06
N ASN A 162 -11.38 19.92 0.36
CA ASN A 162 -12.12 20.57 -0.74
C ASN A 162 -13.37 21.34 -0.29
N GLU A 163 -13.95 21.01 0.86
CA GLU A 163 -15.21 21.57 1.33
C GLU A 163 -15.05 22.57 2.50
N GLY A 164 -13.87 23.18 2.64
CA GLY A 164 -13.62 24.26 3.62
C GLY A 164 -13.22 23.80 5.02
N GLY A 165 -13.01 22.50 5.22
CA GLY A 165 -12.53 21.88 6.47
C GLY A 165 -11.01 21.75 6.57
N ALA A 166 -10.23 22.46 5.73
CA ALA A 166 -8.79 22.25 5.62
C ALA A 166 -8.04 22.45 6.96
N GLY A 167 -8.52 23.40 7.79
CA GLY A 167 -7.97 23.69 9.12
C GLY A 167 -8.43 22.74 10.24
N ILE A 168 -9.38 21.85 9.98
CA ILE A 168 -9.81 20.84 10.96
C ILE A 168 -8.69 19.80 11.06
N LYS A 169 -8.20 19.58 12.29
CA LYS A 169 -7.17 18.57 12.56
C LYS A 169 -7.76 17.16 12.46
N THR A 170 -6.92 16.18 12.20
CA THR A 170 -7.33 14.82 11.87
C THR A 170 -6.46 13.80 12.57
N CYS A 171 -7.08 12.82 13.22
CA CYS A 171 -6.33 11.67 13.75
C CYS A 171 -6.99 10.35 13.36
N ALA A 172 -6.19 9.39 12.91
CA ALA A 172 -6.69 8.05 12.60
C ALA A 172 -6.90 7.23 13.88
N ILE A 173 -8.00 6.48 13.98
CA ILE A 173 -8.32 5.65 15.15
C ILE A 173 -8.86 4.27 14.78
N GLY A 174 -8.55 3.28 15.61
CA GLY A 174 -9.08 1.92 15.51
C GLY A 174 -8.09 0.98 14.82
N GLY A 175 -7.49 0.10 15.63
CA GLY A 175 -6.52 -0.90 15.18
C GLY A 175 -5.16 -0.35 14.74
N VAL A 176 -4.92 0.96 14.89
CA VAL A 176 -3.62 1.60 14.68
C VAL A 176 -2.68 1.23 15.84
N ASN A 177 -1.43 0.87 15.53
CA ASN A 177 -0.40 0.44 16.48
C ASN A 177 1.02 0.58 15.88
N GLN A 178 2.06 0.20 16.64
CA GLN A 178 3.46 0.32 16.21
C GLN A 178 3.76 -0.42 14.89
N THR A 179 3.02 -1.48 14.55
CA THR A 179 3.30 -2.27 13.34
C THR A 179 2.71 -1.67 12.07
N ASN A 180 1.75 -0.74 12.16
CA ASN A 180 1.06 -0.20 11.00
C ASN A 180 0.99 1.35 10.94
N VAL A 181 1.43 2.07 11.98
CA VAL A 181 1.34 3.54 12.04
C VAL A 181 1.95 4.24 10.82
N GLN A 182 3.16 3.87 10.41
CA GLN A 182 3.84 4.47 9.25
C GLN A 182 3.06 4.25 7.95
N LYS A 183 2.48 3.06 7.80
CA LYS A 183 1.63 2.73 6.65
C LYS A 183 0.32 3.52 6.66
N VAL A 184 -0.30 3.70 7.83
CA VAL A 184 -1.51 4.53 7.97
C VAL A 184 -1.23 5.98 7.60
N LEU A 185 -0.11 6.54 8.07
CA LEU A 185 0.31 7.89 7.74
C LEU A 185 0.58 8.05 6.23
N TYR A 186 1.28 7.09 5.64
CA TYR A 186 1.65 7.12 4.22
C TYR A 186 0.49 6.85 3.27
N GLN A 187 -0.25 5.76 3.48
CA GLN A 187 -1.37 5.39 2.61
C GLN A 187 -2.64 6.18 2.91
N GLY A 188 -2.77 6.77 4.10
CA GLY A 188 -3.93 7.58 4.48
C GLY A 188 -3.88 9.03 4.02
N SER A 189 -2.71 9.54 3.57
CA SER A 189 -2.57 10.93 3.11
C SER A 189 -3.16 11.17 1.73
N ILE A 190 -3.32 12.44 1.36
CA ILE A 190 -3.59 12.91 0.00
C ILE A 190 -2.70 14.13 -0.31
N PRO A 191 -2.52 14.52 -1.58
CA PRO A 191 -1.81 15.77 -1.89
C PRO A 191 -2.51 16.95 -1.21
N GLY A 192 -1.76 17.75 -0.46
CA GLY A 192 -2.29 18.93 0.24
C GLY A 192 -2.92 18.68 1.62
N LYS A 193 -3.19 17.43 2.03
CA LYS A 193 -3.64 17.13 3.40
C LYS A 193 -3.17 15.75 3.88
N LYS A 194 -2.61 15.71 5.09
CA LYS A 194 -2.19 14.50 5.80
C LYS A 194 -2.90 14.41 7.15
N LEU A 195 -2.79 13.25 7.79
CA LEU A 195 -3.18 13.09 9.19
C LEU A 195 -2.30 13.97 10.09
N ASP A 196 -2.91 14.61 11.07
CA ASP A 196 -2.22 15.38 12.11
C ASP A 196 -1.75 14.49 13.26
N GLY A 197 -2.26 13.25 13.35
CA GLY A 197 -1.92 12.34 14.42
C GLY A 197 -2.57 10.96 14.34
N VAL A 198 -2.30 10.14 15.35
CA VAL A 198 -2.95 8.83 15.53
C VAL A 198 -3.49 8.68 16.94
N ALA A 199 -4.72 8.19 17.04
CA ALA A 199 -5.37 7.90 18.30
C ALA A 199 -5.32 6.41 18.64
N ILE A 200 -4.82 6.10 19.83
CA ILE A 200 -4.38 4.77 20.24
C ILE A 200 -5.01 4.40 21.58
N VAL A 201 -5.31 3.11 21.78
CA VAL A 201 -5.85 2.59 23.06
C VAL A 201 -5.00 1.43 23.57
N SER A 202 -5.24 0.22 23.06
CA SER A 202 -4.64 -1.03 23.57
C SER A 202 -3.14 -1.16 23.30
N CYS A 203 -2.65 -0.47 22.27
CA CYS A 203 -1.23 -0.45 21.92
C CYS A 203 -0.36 0.26 22.98
N ILE A 204 -0.98 0.96 23.94
CA ILE A 204 -0.33 1.47 25.15
C ILE A 204 -0.99 0.90 26.41
N MET A 205 -2.31 1.12 26.59
CA MET A 205 -3.00 0.79 27.85
C MET A 205 -2.95 -0.70 28.22
N ALA A 206 -2.90 -1.59 27.23
CA ALA A 206 -2.89 -3.04 27.42
C ALA A 206 -1.48 -3.66 27.45
N GLN A 207 -0.43 -2.84 27.43
CA GLN A 207 0.95 -3.33 27.44
C GLN A 207 1.48 -3.42 28.87
N GLU A 208 2.29 -4.44 29.14
CA GLU A 208 2.99 -4.58 30.42
C GLU A 208 3.96 -3.41 30.66
N ASP A 209 4.59 -2.92 29.57
CA ASP A 209 5.45 -1.75 29.58
C ASP A 209 4.88 -0.65 28.65
N ALA A 210 4.04 0.23 29.21
CA ALA A 210 3.51 1.38 28.50
C ALA A 210 4.59 2.39 28.08
N ALA A 211 5.71 2.46 28.79
CA ALA A 211 6.79 3.39 28.46
C ALA A 211 7.47 2.97 27.16
N GLU A 212 7.90 1.71 27.08
CA GLU A 212 8.50 1.16 25.86
C GLU A 212 7.51 1.19 24.69
N ALA A 213 6.27 0.77 24.91
CA ALA A 213 5.25 0.76 23.88
C ALA A 213 5.01 2.15 23.28
N THR A 214 5.02 3.19 24.12
CA THR A 214 4.86 4.59 23.69
C THR A 214 6.10 5.07 22.93
N ARG A 215 7.30 4.80 23.46
CA ARG A 215 8.57 5.21 22.83
C ARG A 215 8.70 4.65 21.40
N VAL A 216 8.43 3.36 21.23
CA VAL A 216 8.47 2.71 19.90
C VAL A 216 7.42 3.31 18.96
N LEU A 217 6.23 3.64 19.47
CA LEU A 217 5.20 4.28 18.66
C LEU A 217 5.62 5.68 18.19
N VAL A 218 6.14 6.51 19.10
CA VAL A 218 6.63 7.87 18.83
C VAL A 218 7.75 7.84 17.81
N GLU A 219 8.73 6.95 17.99
CA GLU A 219 9.82 6.74 17.04
C GLU A 219 9.27 6.42 15.64
N LYS A 220 8.32 5.48 15.54
CA LYS A 220 7.72 5.10 14.26
C LYS A 220 6.83 6.18 13.65
N PHE A 221 6.16 6.99 14.48
CA PHE A 221 5.34 8.09 13.99
C PHE A 221 6.19 9.20 13.34
N HIS A 222 7.36 9.49 13.92
CA HIS A 222 8.26 10.54 13.43
C HIS A 222 9.31 10.07 12.41
N SER A 223 9.52 8.76 12.25
CA SER A 223 10.45 8.20 11.26
C SER A 223 9.77 7.82 9.95
N HIS A 224 10.54 7.84 8.88
CA HIS A 224 10.12 7.30 7.59
C HIS A 224 10.17 5.77 7.61
N ALA A 225 9.22 5.14 6.93
CA ALA A 225 9.25 3.71 6.77
C ALA A 225 10.47 3.30 5.93
N PRO A 226 11.18 2.22 6.26
CA PRO A 226 12.35 1.79 5.49
C PRO A 226 12.07 1.50 4.01
N TRP A 227 10.82 1.12 3.69
CA TRP A 227 10.36 0.83 2.33
C TRP A 227 9.94 2.06 1.51
N LEU A 228 10.02 3.26 2.10
CA LEU A 228 9.76 4.52 1.42
C LEU A 228 11.09 5.15 1.02
N SER A 229 11.32 5.36 -0.29
CA SER A 229 12.47 6.13 -0.75
C SER A 229 12.09 7.61 -0.84
N ASP A 230 12.93 8.50 -0.31
CA ASP A 230 12.77 9.96 -0.47
C ASP A 230 12.97 10.40 -1.93
N ASP A 231 13.58 9.54 -2.74
CA ASP A 231 14.05 9.81 -4.09
C ASP A 231 13.27 9.02 -5.15
N HIS A 232 11.94 9.13 -5.14
CA HIS A 232 11.10 8.68 -6.24
C HIS A 232 11.06 9.71 -7.39
N ARG A 233 12.06 10.60 -7.47
CA ARG A 233 12.05 11.74 -8.38
C ARG A 233 12.86 11.41 -9.61
N ALA A 234 12.16 11.48 -10.74
CA ALA A 234 12.66 11.39 -12.09
C ALA A 234 14.05 12.00 -12.27
N ASP A 235 15.02 11.12 -12.53
CA ASP A 235 16.19 11.52 -13.29
C ASP A 235 15.71 11.81 -14.73
N ASN A 236 16.09 12.95 -15.32
CA ASN A 236 15.60 13.36 -16.63
C ASN A 236 16.08 12.45 -17.78
N ASP A 237 16.95 11.47 -17.50
CA ASP A 237 17.40 10.39 -18.40
C ASP A 237 16.49 9.14 -18.40
N PHE A 238 15.28 9.30 -17.86
CA PHE A 238 14.17 8.39 -17.52
C PHE A 238 13.94 7.11 -18.36
N PHE A 239 14.49 6.98 -19.58
CA PHE A 239 14.24 5.81 -20.44
C PHE A 239 15.32 5.46 -21.48
N ASN A 240 16.55 5.88 -21.25
CA ASN A 240 17.65 5.54 -22.15
C ASN A 240 18.09 4.08 -21.94
N ASN A 241 17.54 3.19 -22.78
CA ASN A 241 18.00 1.84 -23.08
C ASN A 241 17.59 0.69 -22.10
N VAL A 242 16.47 0.02 -22.40
CA VAL A 242 16.00 -1.19 -21.67
C VAL A 242 17.06 -2.30 -21.66
N THR A 243 17.86 -2.43 -22.72
CA THR A 243 18.95 -3.41 -22.81
C THR A 243 20.09 -3.09 -21.84
N GLU A 244 20.41 -1.82 -21.61
CA GLU A 244 21.38 -1.42 -20.57
C GLU A 244 20.85 -1.73 -19.17
N LYS A 245 19.56 -1.48 -18.90
CA LYS A 245 18.96 -1.90 -17.63
C LYS A 245 19.02 -3.42 -17.45
N ALA A 246 18.74 -4.20 -18.50
CA ALA A 246 18.86 -5.67 -18.47
C ALA A 246 20.29 -6.14 -18.18
N LYS A 247 21.28 -5.51 -18.84
CA LYS A 247 22.71 -5.78 -18.57
C LYS A 247 23.08 -5.41 -17.14
N LYS A 248 22.61 -4.27 -16.63
CA LYS A 248 22.87 -3.86 -15.26
C LYS A 248 22.28 -4.81 -14.23
N VAL A 249 21.09 -5.39 -14.50
CA VAL A 249 20.53 -6.48 -13.67
C VAL A 249 21.49 -7.66 -13.65
N ALA A 250 22.01 -8.07 -14.82
CA ALA A 250 22.99 -9.14 -14.94
C ALA A 250 24.30 -8.89 -14.19
N ASP A 251 24.85 -7.67 -14.32
CA ASP A 251 26.08 -7.25 -13.66
C ASP A 251 25.92 -7.17 -12.13
N THR A 252 24.72 -6.77 -11.69
CA THR A 252 24.38 -6.66 -10.26
C THR A 252 24.08 -8.03 -9.64
N ASN A 253 23.50 -8.94 -10.43
CA ASN A 253 23.07 -10.26 -10.02
C ASN A 253 22.26 -10.26 -8.70
N PRO A 254 21.12 -9.53 -8.65
CA PRO A 254 20.34 -9.38 -7.41
C PRO A 254 19.83 -10.74 -6.93
N MET A 255 19.75 -10.93 -5.61
CA MET A 255 19.13 -12.12 -5.05
C MET A 255 17.61 -11.94 -4.99
N ILE A 256 16.85 -12.85 -5.60
CA ILE A 256 15.39 -12.81 -5.59
C ILE A 256 14.84 -14.00 -4.82
N HIS A 257 14.30 -13.71 -3.64
CA HIS A 257 13.65 -14.68 -2.80
C HIS A 257 12.22 -14.92 -3.27
N HIS A 258 11.86 -16.18 -3.47
CA HIS A 258 10.56 -16.60 -3.95
C HIS A 258 9.84 -17.42 -2.89
N ILE A 259 8.68 -16.93 -2.48
CA ILE A 259 7.64 -17.72 -1.82
C ILE A 259 6.54 -17.89 -2.86
N THR A 260 6.53 -19.04 -3.52
CA THR A 260 5.68 -19.30 -4.69
C THR A 260 5.17 -20.72 -4.72
N ASN A 261 4.22 -20.99 -5.61
CA ASN A 261 3.60 -22.30 -5.73
C ASN A 261 4.50 -23.32 -6.45
N ALA A 262 4.35 -24.61 -6.09
CA ALA A 262 5.17 -25.70 -6.61
C ALA A 262 5.11 -25.87 -8.14
N VAL A 263 4.02 -25.45 -8.79
CA VAL A 263 3.85 -25.56 -10.25
C VAL A 263 4.85 -24.68 -10.99
N VAL A 264 5.17 -23.50 -10.44
CA VAL A 264 5.99 -22.49 -11.13
C VAL A 264 7.37 -22.29 -10.51
N LYS A 265 7.72 -22.98 -9.40
CA LYS A 265 9.02 -22.82 -8.71
C LYS A 265 10.21 -22.96 -9.67
N ASN A 266 10.30 -24.08 -10.40
CA ASN A 266 11.41 -24.33 -11.32
C ASN A 266 11.45 -23.31 -12.46
N PHE A 267 10.30 -23.00 -13.06
CA PHE A 267 10.24 -22.05 -14.17
C PHE A 267 10.59 -20.62 -13.73
N SER A 268 10.11 -20.18 -12.57
CA SER A 268 10.45 -18.88 -11.98
C SER A 268 11.94 -18.78 -11.65
N ALA A 269 12.54 -19.86 -11.15
CA ALA A 269 13.99 -19.93 -10.93
C ALA A 269 14.77 -19.73 -12.23
N ASN A 270 14.39 -20.45 -13.29
CA ASN A 270 15.05 -20.36 -14.59
C ASN A 270 14.84 -18.98 -15.24
N VAL A 271 13.66 -18.39 -15.14
CA VAL A 271 13.42 -17.01 -15.60
C VAL A 271 14.30 -16.02 -14.83
N THR A 272 14.41 -16.17 -13.50
CA THR A 272 15.29 -15.32 -12.66
C THR A 272 16.75 -15.41 -13.13
N LEU A 273 17.25 -16.62 -13.37
CA LEU A 273 18.61 -16.84 -13.89
C LEU A 273 18.78 -16.29 -15.31
N ALA A 274 17.76 -16.45 -16.17
CA ALA A 274 17.80 -15.98 -17.55
C ALA A 274 17.86 -14.45 -17.63
N VAL A 275 17.11 -13.72 -16.79
CA VAL A 275 17.20 -12.25 -16.72
C VAL A 275 18.45 -11.74 -15.99
N GLY A 276 19.23 -12.63 -15.38
CA GLY A 276 20.53 -12.31 -14.79
C GLY A 276 20.53 -12.08 -13.29
N ALA A 277 19.54 -12.58 -12.58
CA ALA A 277 19.43 -12.55 -11.12
C ALA A 277 19.66 -13.95 -10.52
N SER A 278 19.78 -14.02 -9.19
CA SER A 278 19.99 -15.27 -8.44
C SER A 278 18.75 -15.65 -7.63
N PRO A 279 18.04 -16.75 -7.95
CA PRO A 279 16.85 -17.15 -7.20
C PRO A 279 17.19 -17.89 -5.90
N ILE A 280 16.41 -17.64 -4.85
CA ILE A 280 16.32 -18.51 -3.67
C ILE A 280 14.85 -18.85 -3.40
N MET A 281 14.57 -20.11 -3.03
CA MET A 281 13.21 -20.68 -2.97
C MET A 281 12.82 -21.14 -1.56
N SER A 282 13.45 -20.59 -0.52
CA SER A 282 13.20 -20.98 0.87
C SER A 282 11.83 -20.54 1.37
N GLU A 283 11.17 -21.41 2.14
CA GLU A 283 9.90 -21.14 2.83
C GLU A 283 10.07 -21.19 4.37
N SER A 284 11.31 -21.21 4.85
CA SER A 284 11.65 -21.24 6.27
C SER A 284 11.64 -19.81 6.83
N TYR A 285 10.63 -19.48 7.64
CA TYR A 285 10.45 -18.11 8.16
C TYR A 285 11.59 -17.66 9.06
N GLN A 286 12.34 -18.59 9.65
CA GLN A 286 13.52 -18.32 10.44
C GLN A 286 14.65 -17.67 9.62
N GLU A 287 14.69 -17.91 8.30
CA GLU A 287 15.74 -17.39 7.43
C GLU A 287 15.38 -16.02 6.81
N PHE A 288 14.13 -15.57 6.93
CA PHE A 288 13.64 -14.39 6.20
C PHE A 288 14.37 -13.10 6.60
N GLU A 289 14.67 -12.92 7.89
CA GLU A 289 15.44 -11.76 8.34
C GLU A 289 16.89 -11.78 7.86
N GLU A 290 17.50 -12.97 7.78
CA GLU A 290 18.86 -13.13 7.28
C GLU A 290 18.92 -12.80 5.79
N PHE A 291 17.98 -13.33 5.00
CA PHE A 291 17.87 -13.02 3.57
C PHE A 291 17.57 -11.55 3.30
N ALA A 292 16.69 -10.95 4.09
CA ALA A 292 16.34 -9.54 3.95
C ALA A 292 17.52 -8.59 4.29
N ARG A 293 18.53 -9.04 5.03
CA ARG A 293 19.74 -8.22 5.31
C ARG A 293 20.83 -8.36 4.25
N LEU A 294 20.68 -9.30 3.30
CA LEU A 294 21.65 -9.44 2.21
C LEU A 294 21.61 -8.19 1.31
N PRO A 295 22.76 -7.79 0.75
CA PRO A 295 22.81 -6.66 -0.18
C PRO A 295 22.01 -6.99 -1.44
N THR A 296 21.24 -6.01 -1.91
CA THR A 296 20.53 -6.09 -3.21
C THR A 296 19.64 -7.33 -3.32
N THR A 297 18.70 -7.43 -2.38
CA THR A 297 17.73 -8.53 -2.29
C THR A 297 16.31 -8.04 -2.53
N GLY A 298 15.48 -8.88 -3.14
CA GLY A 298 14.07 -8.60 -3.37
C GLY A 298 13.22 -9.84 -3.12
N LEU A 299 11.92 -9.62 -2.91
CA LEU A 299 10.98 -10.69 -2.59
C LEU A 299 9.86 -10.79 -3.63
N VAL A 300 9.57 -12.02 -4.06
CA VAL A 300 8.36 -12.38 -4.82
C VAL A 300 7.45 -13.20 -3.90
N LEU A 301 6.26 -12.65 -3.61
CA LEU A 301 5.20 -13.32 -2.87
C LEU A 301 4.07 -13.73 -3.82
N ASN A 302 3.94 -15.02 -4.10
CA ASN A 302 2.91 -15.56 -4.97
C ASN A 302 1.96 -16.49 -4.19
N THR A 303 0.66 -16.20 -4.22
CA THR A 303 -0.34 -16.88 -3.38
C THR A 303 -1.06 -18.05 -4.07
N GLY A 304 -0.49 -18.62 -5.13
CA GLY A 304 -1.16 -19.61 -5.99
C GLY A 304 -1.58 -20.90 -5.27
N THR A 305 -0.71 -21.44 -4.41
CA THR A 305 -0.98 -22.64 -3.59
C THR A 305 -0.88 -22.29 -2.12
N GLN A 306 -2.03 -22.30 -1.43
CA GLN A 306 -2.15 -21.90 -0.02
C GLN A 306 -2.37 -23.10 0.90
N SER A 307 -1.65 -24.20 0.64
CA SER A 307 -1.88 -25.51 1.27
C SER A 307 -1.18 -25.70 2.61
N ALA A 308 -0.16 -24.89 2.92
CA ALA A 308 0.50 -24.96 4.22
C ALA A 308 -0.41 -24.40 5.32
N GLU A 309 -0.47 -25.11 6.46
CA GLU A 309 -1.25 -24.69 7.63
C GLU A 309 -0.86 -23.28 8.09
N ASN A 310 0.44 -22.98 8.06
CA ASN A 310 1.01 -21.69 8.45
C ASN A 310 1.25 -20.73 7.26
N PHE A 311 0.60 -20.97 6.12
CA PHE A 311 0.85 -20.18 4.89
C PHE A 311 0.63 -18.68 5.11
N VAL A 312 -0.43 -18.32 5.85
CA VAL A 312 -0.75 -16.91 6.09
C VAL A 312 0.33 -16.24 6.93
N GLN A 313 0.75 -16.89 8.02
CA GLN A 313 1.80 -16.39 8.90
C GLN A 313 3.13 -16.25 8.15
N MET A 314 3.47 -17.21 7.31
CA MET A 314 4.69 -17.20 6.50
C MET A 314 4.73 -16.00 5.54
N VAL A 315 3.66 -15.76 4.77
CA VAL A 315 3.59 -14.62 3.84
C VAL A 315 3.70 -13.29 4.60
N ILE A 316 3.02 -13.17 5.73
CA ILE A 316 3.09 -11.96 6.58
C ILE A 316 4.49 -11.77 7.16
N ALA A 317 5.13 -12.83 7.65
CA ALA A 317 6.48 -12.77 8.21
C ALA A 317 7.51 -12.33 7.15
N ALA A 318 7.41 -12.88 5.93
CA ALA A 318 8.28 -12.48 4.82
C ALA A 318 8.09 -11.02 4.44
N ALA A 319 6.84 -10.57 4.29
CA ALA A 319 6.55 -9.17 3.97
C ALA A 319 7.14 -8.22 5.03
N LYS A 320 6.96 -8.54 6.32
CA LYS A 320 7.51 -7.75 7.42
C LYS A 320 9.04 -7.72 7.42
N ALA A 321 9.70 -8.85 7.19
CA ALA A 321 11.17 -8.93 7.17
C ALA A 321 11.78 -8.05 6.05
N TYR A 322 11.21 -8.12 4.84
CA TYR A 322 11.67 -7.32 3.71
C TYR A 322 11.30 -5.84 3.84
N ASN A 323 10.10 -5.52 4.36
CA ASN A 323 9.73 -4.15 4.67
C ASN A 323 10.66 -3.53 5.73
N ALA A 324 11.03 -4.27 6.79
CA ALA A 324 11.91 -3.76 7.85
C ALA A 324 13.30 -3.33 7.34
N THR A 325 13.74 -3.86 6.20
CA THR A 325 15.03 -3.58 5.56
C THR A 325 14.90 -2.68 4.33
N GLY A 326 13.68 -2.27 3.97
CA GLY A 326 13.40 -1.42 2.81
C GLY A 326 13.49 -2.13 1.46
N ASN A 327 13.64 -3.45 1.45
CA ASN A 327 13.77 -4.21 0.21
C ASN A 327 12.44 -4.31 -0.54
N PRO A 328 12.47 -4.27 -1.88
CA PRO A 328 11.26 -4.26 -2.68
C PRO A 328 10.56 -5.62 -2.69
N ILE A 329 9.23 -5.56 -2.78
CA ILE A 329 8.36 -6.74 -2.79
C ILE A 329 7.44 -6.69 -4.01
N VAL A 330 7.44 -7.78 -4.79
CA VAL A 330 6.44 -8.07 -5.81
C VAL A 330 5.41 -9.02 -5.25
N PHE A 331 4.14 -8.61 -5.24
CA PHE A 331 3.02 -9.44 -4.80
C PHE A 331 2.16 -9.89 -5.98
N ASP A 332 1.99 -11.20 -6.10
CA ASP A 332 1.19 -11.87 -7.12
C ASP A 332 0.02 -12.62 -6.45
N PRO A 333 -1.17 -11.99 -6.31
CA PRO A 333 -2.32 -12.52 -5.59
C PRO A 333 -3.09 -13.55 -6.43
N VAL A 334 -2.38 -14.58 -6.91
CA VAL A 334 -2.91 -15.57 -7.86
C VAL A 334 -4.23 -16.15 -7.39
N GLY A 335 -5.26 -16.01 -8.23
CA GLY A 335 -6.61 -16.50 -7.98
C GLY A 335 -7.29 -15.89 -6.75
N CYS A 336 -6.89 -14.69 -6.30
CA CYS A 336 -7.46 -14.07 -5.10
C CYS A 336 -8.99 -13.93 -5.12
N GLY A 337 -9.58 -13.71 -6.31
CA GLY A 337 -11.03 -13.62 -6.49
C GLY A 337 -11.78 -14.95 -6.52
N ALA A 338 -11.08 -16.08 -6.59
CA ALA A 338 -11.70 -17.39 -6.87
C ALA A 338 -12.52 -17.97 -5.70
N SER A 339 -12.30 -17.51 -4.47
CA SER A 339 -13.12 -17.90 -3.32
C SER A 339 -13.06 -16.85 -2.20
N GLU A 340 -14.09 -16.83 -1.33
CA GLU A 340 -14.13 -15.90 -0.20
C GLU A 340 -12.94 -16.05 0.76
N MET A 341 -12.46 -17.29 0.95
CA MET A 341 -11.24 -17.56 1.71
C MET A 341 -10.03 -16.86 1.07
N ARG A 342 -9.85 -16.94 -0.25
CA ARG A 342 -8.73 -16.29 -0.95
C ARG A 342 -8.85 -14.77 -0.91
N LYS A 343 -10.05 -14.21 -1.06
CA LYS A 343 -10.32 -12.77 -0.93
C LYS A 343 -9.98 -12.27 0.48
N HIS A 344 -10.42 -13.00 1.50
CA HIS A 344 -10.13 -12.66 2.90
C HIS A 344 -8.62 -12.69 3.19
N ARG A 345 -7.91 -13.76 2.78
CA ARG A 345 -6.45 -13.85 2.95
C ARG A 345 -5.69 -12.76 2.19
N THR A 346 -6.13 -12.42 0.98
CA THR A 346 -5.52 -11.34 0.20
C THR A 346 -5.62 -10.01 0.93
N ARG A 347 -6.76 -9.70 1.57
CA ARG A 347 -6.89 -8.51 2.44
C ARG A 347 -5.90 -8.57 3.61
N LEU A 348 -5.77 -9.70 4.29
CA LEU A 348 -4.80 -9.85 5.38
C LEU A 348 -3.35 -9.57 4.91
N PHE A 349 -2.98 -10.04 3.73
CA PHE A 349 -1.66 -9.77 3.14
C PHE A 349 -1.48 -8.29 2.82
N LEU A 350 -2.44 -7.72 2.07
CA LEU A 350 -2.45 -6.30 1.72
C LEU A 350 -2.43 -5.40 2.94
N ASP A 351 -3.03 -5.79 4.08
CA ASP A 351 -3.00 -5.04 5.33
C ASP A 351 -1.67 -5.19 6.08
N ALA A 352 -1.07 -6.37 6.06
CA ALA A 352 0.10 -6.70 6.88
C ALA A 352 1.44 -6.19 6.33
N GLY A 353 1.54 -5.94 5.03
CA GLY A 353 2.78 -5.53 4.37
C GLY A 353 2.62 -4.30 3.47
N TYR A 354 3.75 -3.73 3.07
CA TYR A 354 3.87 -2.80 1.95
C TYR A 354 4.47 -3.53 0.75
N TYR A 355 3.94 -3.26 -0.44
CA TYR A 355 4.33 -3.92 -1.68
C TYR A 355 4.78 -2.86 -2.67
N THR A 356 5.94 -3.05 -3.29
CA THR A 356 6.45 -2.13 -4.31
C THR A 356 5.67 -2.28 -5.61
N VAL A 357 5.40 -3.53 -6.00
CA VAL A 357 4.61 -3.87 -7.18
C VAL A 357 3.56 -4.93 -6.83
N ILE A 358 2.32 -4.71 -7.24
CA ILE A 358 1.27 -5.74 -7.26
C ILE A 358 1.00 -6.12 -8.71
N LYS A 359 1.17 -7.40 -9.06
CA LYS A 359 0.95 -7.91 -10.41
C LYS A 359 -0.17 -8.93 -10.41
N GLY A 360 -1.13 -8.81 -11.31
CA GLY A 360 -2.18 -9.81 -11.51
C GLY A 360 -2.84 -9.68 -12.86
N ASN A 361 -3.66 -10.66 -13.22
CA ASN A 361 -4.58 -10.50 -14.35
C ASN A 361 -5.75 -9.55 -13.98
N VAL A 362 -6.58 -9.20 -14.96
CA VAL A 362 -7.72 -8.29 -14.77
C VAL A 362 -8.61 -8.70 -13.60
N SER A 363 -8.98 -9.99 -13.50
CA SER A 363 -9.87 -10.48 -12.44
C SER A 363 -9.26 -10.37 -11.03
N GLU A 364 -7.95 -10.56 -10.92
CA GLU A 364 -7.20 -10.44 -9.67
C GLU A 364 -7.07 -8.97 -9.25
N ILE A 365 -6.79 -8.07 -10.19
CA ILE A 365 -6.67 -6.63 -9.90
C ILE A 365 -8.02 -6.02 -9.52
N LEU A 366 -9.12 -6.41 -10.16
CA LEU A 366 -10.48 -6.03 -9.74
C LEU A 366 -10.76 -6.44 -8.28
N THR A 367 -10.28 -7.63 -7.89
CA THR A 367 -10.40 -8.11 -6.51
C THR A 367 -9.54 -7.28 -5.54
N VAL A 368 -8.29 -7.00 -5.90
CA VAL A 368 -7.39 -6.14 -5.11
C VAL A 368 -7.92 -4.71 -4.97
N ALA A 369 -8.58 -4.18 -6.01
CA ALA A 369 -9.21 -2.86 -5.99
C ALA A 369 -10.43 -2.76 -5.06
N GLY A 370 -10.93 -3.90 -4.54
CA GLY A 370 -12.05 -3.93 -3.60
C GLY A 370 -13.44 -3.90 -4.24
N GLU A 371 -13.56 -4.19 -5.55
CA GLU A 371 -14.84 -4.08 -6.30
C GLU A 371 -15.85 -5.21 -6.03
N ALA A 372 -15.67 -5.99 -4.96
CA ALA A 372 -16.49 -7.18 -4.68
C ALA A 372 -17.99 -6.90 -4.47
N ASN A 373 -18.39 -5.67 -4.10
CA ASN A 373 -19.80 -5.32 -3.87
C ASN A 373 -20.55 -4.80 -5.10
N GLN A 374 -19.87 -4.46 -6.21
CA GLN A 374 -20.52 -4.12 -7.49
C GLN A 374 -20.72 -5.33 -8.40
N MET A 375 -20.24 -6.53 -8.00
CA MET A 375 -20.50 -7.77 -8.74
C MET A 375 -21.93 -8.29 -8.61
N ARG A 376 -22.81 -7.66 -7.80
CA ARG A 376 -24.26 -7.96 -7.81
C ARG A 376 -25.02 -7.29 -8.95
N GLY A 377 -24.42 -6.31 -9.64
CA GLY A 377 -24.98 -5.68 -10.85
C GLY A 377 -24.30 -6.09 -12.15
N VAL A 378 -23.18 -6.81 -12.04
CA VAL A 378 -22.44 -7.43 -13.15
C VAL A 378 -22.45 -8.93 -12.91
N ASP A 379 -23.65 -9.51 -12.97
CA ASP A 379 -23.87 -10.96 -12.93
C ASP A 379 -22.94 -11.63 -13.92
N THR A 380 -21.92 -12.36 -13.47
CA THR A 380 -21.13 -13.26 -14.35
C THR A 380 -20.77 -12.60 -15.69
N GLY A 381 -20.49 -11.30 -15.65
CA GLY A 381 -20.33 -10.47 -16.83
C GLY A 381 -19.04 -10.86 -17.50
N ASP A 382 -19.17 -11.32 -18.73
CA ASP A 382 -18.10 -11.68 -19.64
C ASP A 382 -16.90 -10.73 -19.48
N LEU A 383 -15.82 -11.18 -18.81
CA LEU A 383 -14.59 -10.40 -18.64
C LEU A 383 -14.04 -9.90 -20.00
N SER A 384 -14.48 -10.53 -21.09
CA SER A 384 -14.18 -10.14 -22.47
C SER A 384 -14.79 -8.80 -22.91
N ASN A 385 -15.80 -8.26 -22.19
CA ASN A 385 -16.47 -6.99 -22.50
C ASN A 385 -16.04 -5.82 -21.60
N LEU A 386 -15.03 -5.99 -20.74
CA LEU A 386 -14.48 -4.87 -19.97
C LEU A 386 -13.74 -3.92 -20.90
N THR A 387 -14.08 -2.63 -20.82
CA THR A 387 -13.39 -1.59 -21.60
C THR A 387 -12.00 -1.30 -21.02
N GLU A 388 -11.10 -0.75 -21.84
CA GLU A 388 -9.76 -0.32 -21.40
C GLU A 388 -9.85 0.65 -20.21
N GLU A 389 -10.83 1.57 -20.25
CA GLU A 389 -11.07 2.55 -19.19
C GLU A 389 -11.46 1.89 -17.87
N ALA A 390 -12.28 0.83 -17.90
CA ALA A 390 -12.69 0.11 -16.69
C ALA A 390 -11.50 -0.64 -16.06
N ILE A 391 -10.66 -1.29 -16.89
CA ILE A 391 -9.46 -1.99 -16.43
C ILE A 391 -8.48 -1.00 -15.79
N VAL A 392 -8.22 0.13 -16.47
CA VAL A 392 -7.33 1.17 -15.98
C VAL A 392 -7.88 1.82 -14.71
N ALA A 393 -9.18 2.09 -14.62
CA ALA A 393 -9.80 2.64 -13.43
C ALA A 393 -9.65 1.72 -12.19
N ALA A 394 -9.84 0.41 -12.37
CA ALA A 394 -9.62 -0.57 -11.31
C ALA A 394 -8.14 -0.62 -10.89
N ALA A 395 -7.21 -0.60 -11.86
CA ALA A 395 -5.77 -0.59 -11.60
C ALA A 395 -5.32 0.69 -10.89
N LYS A 396 -5.81 1.86 -11.29
CA LYS A 396 -5.63 3.15 -10.63
C LYS A 396 -6.05 3.10 -9.17
N ARG A 397 -7.25 2.56 -8.91
CA ARG A 397 -7.74 2.37 -7.54
C ARG A 397 -6.86 1.42 -6.75
N ALA A 398 -6.50 0.26 -7.29
CA ALA A 398 -5.61 -0.69 -6.63
C ALA A 398 -4.24 -0.05 -6.30
N ALA A 399 -3.66 0.71 -7.23
CA ALA A 399 -2.38 1.37 -7.08
C ALA A 399 -2.43 2.44 -5.98
N LEU A 400 -3.45 3.30 -5.98
CA LEU A 400 -3.60 4.34 -4.97
C LEU A 400 -3.93 3.80 -3.58
N ASN A 401 -4.77 2.76 -3.49
CA ASN A 401 -5.13 2.13 -2.21
C ASN A 401 -3.92 1.52 -1.53
N ASN A 402 -3.00 0.96 -2.32
CA ASN A 402 -1.82 0.28 -1.81
C ASN A 402 -0.55 1.15 -1.87
N ARG A 403 -0.62 2.35 -2.46
CA ARG A 403 0.53 3.25 -2.74
C ARG A 403 1.70 2.53 -3.41
N CYS A 404 1.39 1.75 -4.43
CA CYS A 404 2.32 0.88 -5.12
C CYS A 404 2.17 0.99 -6.64
N ILE A 405 3.08 0.38 -7.37
CA ILE A 405 2.89 0.16 -8.81
C ILE A 405 1.95 -1.05 -8.98
N VAL A 406 1.01 -0.97 -9.92
CA VAL A 406 0.14 -2.09 -10.29
C VAL A 406 0.38 -2.49 -11.73
N VAL A 407 0.61 -3.78 -11.95
CA VAL A 407 0.73 -4.38 -13.29
C VAL A 407 -0.47 -5.28 -13.54
N VAL A 408 -1.29 -4.91 -14.52
CA VAL A 408 -2.39 -5.73 -15.05
C VAL A 408 -1.88 -6.47 -16.26
N THR A 409 -1.83 -7.80 -16.21
CA THR A 409 -1.34 -8.62 -17.33
C THR A 409 -2.47 -9.05 -18.27
N GLY A 410 -2.17 -9.10 -19.57
CA GLY A 410 -3.07 -9.58 -20.62
C GLY A 410 -2.41 -9.58 -22.01
N ALA A 411 -3.22 -9.56 -23.07
CA ALA A 411 -2.71 -9.29 -24.42
C ALA A 411 -2.02 -7.91 -24.49
N VAL A 412 -2.63 -6.95 -23.79
CA VAL A 412 -2.05 -5.65 -23.45
C VAL A 412 -1.82 -5.65 -21.94
N ASP A 413 -0.63 -5.21 -21.52
CA ASP A 413 -0.34 -5.04 -20.09
C ASP A 413 -0.48 -3.57 -19.72
N TYR A 414 -1.10 -3.28 -18.57
CA TYR A 414 -1.20 -1.92 -18.03
C TYR A 414 -0.35 -1.80 -16.78
N ILE A 415 0.43 -0.73 -16.67
CA ILE A 415 1.29 -0.43 -15.52
C ILE A 415 0.86 0.92 -14.97
N VAL A 416 0.40 0.95 -13.73
CA VAL A 416 -0.13 2.16 -13.10
C VAL A 416 0.71 2.52 -11.88
N ASP A 417 1.12 3.78 -11.79
CA ASP A 417 1.90 4.27 -10.66
C ASP A 417 1.00 4.78 -9.54
N GLY A 418 1.05 4.18 -8.34
CA GLY A 418 0.35 4.67 -7.15
C GLY A 418 1.27 5.26 -6.09
N ILE A 419 2.59 5.26 -6.32
CA ILE A 419 3.57 5.82 -5.38
C ILE A 419 3.36 7.33 -5.31
N LEU A 420 3.31 7.91 -4.11
CA LEU A 420 3.09 9.36 -3.93
C LEU A 420 1.85 9.90 -4.69
N ASP A 421 0.75 9.14 -4.70
CA ASP A 421 -0.52 9.44 -5.41
C ASP A 421 -0.42 9.30 -6.93
N GLY A 422 0.70 8.76 -7.42
CA GLY A 422 1.03 8.64 -8.84
C GLY A 422 1.22 9.97 -9.53
N ALA A 423 1.48 11.04 -8.75
CA ALA A 423 1.46 12.41 -9.23
C ALA A 423 2.51 12.62 -10.34
N ASN A 424 2.03 12.95 -11.55
CA ASN A 424 2.90 13.49 -12.59
C ASN A 424 3.22 14.96 -12.30
N TYR A 425 4.38 15.24 -11.71
CA TYR A 425 4.79 16.60 -11.33
C TYR A 425 5.19 17.49 -12.52
N TYR A 426 5.29 16.93 -13.74
CA TYR A 426 5.57 17.70 -14.95
C TYR A 426 4.31 18.34 -15.56
N GLU A 427 3.13 18.04 -15.02
CA GLU A 427 1.85 18.58 -15.48
C GLU A 427 1.31 19.70 -14.59
N SER A 428 0.51 20.59 -15.20
CA SER A 428 -0.18 21.67 -14.50
C SER A 428 -1.25 21.17 -13.52
N GLN A 429 -1.73 19.93 -13.70
CA GLN A 429 -2.56 19.21 -12.75
C GLN A 429 -2.02 17.78 -12.62
N PRO A 430 -1.57 17.36 -11.42
CA PRO A 430 -1.00 16.03 -11.24
C PRO A 430 -2.06 14.96 -11.50
N THR A 431 -1.82 14.11 -12.49
CA THR A 431 -2.64 12.92 -12.78
C THR A 431 -1.82 11.67 -12.54
N GLN A 432 -2.52 10.56 -12.26
CA GLN A 432 -1.89 9.26 -12.07
C GLN A 432 -1.35 8.73 -13.40
N ARG A 433 -0.05 8.43 -13.45
CA ARG A 433 0.62 7.90 -14.65
C ARG A 433 0.19 6.46 -14.95
N VAL A 434 -0.08 6.19 -16.23
CA VAL A 434 -0.48 4.86 -16.73
C VAL A 434 0.31 4.55 -17.99
N PHE A 435 0.84 3.33 -18.07
CA PHE A 435 1.56 2.83 -19.23
C PHE A 435 0.89 1.58 -19.77
N LYS A 436 0.90 1.46 -21.08
CA LYS A 436 0.37 0.37 -21.87
C LYS A 436 1.56 -0.30 -22.54
N VAL A 437 1.74 -1.59 -22.30
CA VAL A 437 2.80 -2.39 -22.92
C VAL A 437 2.16 -3.45 -23.81
N GLN A 438 2.36 -3.30 -25.12
CA GLN A 438 1.91 -4.21 -26.15
C GLN A 438 3.07 -5.11 -26.60
N GLY A 439 2.75 -6.27 -27.18
CA GLY A 439 3.72 -7.28 -27.62
C GLY A 439 3.40 -8.66 -27.08
N GLY A 440 4.41 -9.53 -26.99
CA GLY A 440 4.22 -10.92 -26.56
C GLY A 440 3.55 -11.80 -27.63
N SER A 441 2.97 -12.91 -27.20
CA SER A 441 2.27 -13.85 -28.08
C SER A 441 1.23 -14.64 -27.29
N SER A 442 0.15 -15.07 -27.96
CA SER A 442 -0.90 -15.89 -27.35
C SER A 442 -0.37 -17.21 -26.76
N ILE A 443 0.69 -17.78 -27.36
CA ILE A 443 1.34 -19.01 -26.88
C ILE A 443 1.90 -18.87 -25.45
N MET A 444 2.15 -17.64 -24.98
CA MET A 444 2.55 -17.40 -23.60
C MET A 444 1.47 -17.87 -22.63
N GLY A 445 0.18 -17.77 -22.99
CA GLY A 445 -0.93 -18.27 -22.19
C GLY A 445 -1.02 -19.80 -22.14
N ASP A 446 -0.38 -20.50 -23.09
CA ASP A 446 -0.40 -21.96 -23.18
C ASP A 446 0.76 -22.62 -22.42
N VAL A 447 1.65 -21.82 -21.80
CA VAL A 447 2.75 -22.31 -20.96
C VAL A 447 2.50 -21.90 -19.52
N THR A 448 2.41 -22.90 -18.64
CA THR A 448 2.18 -22.66 -17.20
C THR A 448 3.31 -21.82 -16.60
N GLY A 449 2.94 -20.85 -15.76
CA GLY A 449 3.90 -20.02 -15.03
C GLY A 449 4.50 -18.85 -15.81
N THR A 450 4.20 -18.64 -17.09
CA THR A 450 4.62 -17.42 -17.83
C THR A 450 4.11 -16.15 -17.16
N GLY A 451 2.84 -16.11 -16.74
CA GLY A 451 2.28 -14.97 -16.03
C GLY A 451 2.88 -14.77 -14.63
N CYS A 452 3.18 -15.86 -13.90
CA CYS A 452 3.74 -15.78 -12.55
C CYS A 452 5.21 -15.36 -12.56
N SER A 453 6.00 -15.91 -13.50
CA SER A 453 7.44 -15.64 -13.63
C SER A 453 7.76 -14.24 -14.18
N LEU A 454 6.79 -13.53 -14.76
CA LEU A 454 6.92 -12.08 -14.96
C LEU A 454 7.18 -11.35 -13.63
N GLY A 455 6.61 -11.84 -12.52
CA GLY A 455 6.90 -11.32 -11.18
C GLY A 455 8.38 -11.45 -10.80
N SER A 456 9.04 -12.54 -11.22
CA SER A 456 10.49 -12.74 -11.03
C SER A 456 11.32 -11.73 -11.81
N ALA A 457 10.96 -11.47 -13.07
CA ALA A 457 11.63 -10.46 -13.88
C ALA A 457 11.44 -9.04 -13.30
N ILE A 458 10.21 -8.68 -12.90
CA ILE A 458 9.94 -7.40 -12.24
C ILE A 458 10.78 -7.26 -10.96
N ALA A 459 10.81 -8.29 -10.11
CA ALA A 459 11.58 -8.27 -8.86
C ALA A 459 13.08 -8.04 -9.12
N ALA A 460 13.67 -8.72 -10.12
CA ALA A 460 15.06 -8.53 -10.50
C ALA A 460 15.38 -7.07 -10.87
N TYR A 461 14.49 -6.44 -11.64
CA TYR A 461 14.66 -5.05 -12.06
C TYR A 461 14.49 -4.06 -10.90
N ILE A 462 13.39 -4.12 -10.13
CA ILE A 462 13.14 -3.16 -9.05
C ILE A 462 14.16 -3.28 -7.91
N THR A 463 14.73 -4.47 -7.70
CA THR A 463 15.82 -4.70 -6.74
C THR A 463 17.13 -4.06 -7.20
N THR A 464 17.37 -4.05 -8.51
CA THR A 464 18.55 -3.40 -9.10
C THR A 464 18.40 -1.88 -9.16
N PHE A 465 17.16 -1.38 -9.30
CA PHE A 465 16.84 0.03 -9.49
C PHE A 465 15.80 0.53 -8.45
N PRO A 466 16.13 0.53 -7.14
CA PRO A 466 15.18 0.85 -6.08
C PRO A 466 14.73 2.32 -6.07
N ALA A 467 15.51 3.25 -6.66
CA ALA A 467 15.14 4.65 -6.78
C ALA A 467 14.04 4.89 -7.85
N THR A 468 14.04 4.09 -8.92
CA THR A 468 13.14 4.25 -10.07
C THR A 468 12.30 2.98 -10.30
N PRO A 469 11.48 2.55 -9.32
CA PRO A 469 10.78 1.27 -9.39
C PRO A 469 9.74 1.21 -10.53
N LEU A 470 9.13 2.34 -10.89
CA LEU A 470 8.18 2.42 -12.00
C LEU A 470 8.87 2.13 -13.34
N GLU A 471 9.98 2.81 -13.63
CA GLU A 471 10.78 2.58 -14.83
C GLU A 471 11.29 1.15 -14.90
N ALA A 472 11.79 0.64 -13.77
CA ALA A 472 12.30 -0.72 -13.66
C ALA A 472 11.21 -1.76 -13.96
N THR A 473 9.98 -1.51 -13.50
CA THR A 473 8.81 -2.34 -13.79
C THR A 473 8.45 -2.29 -15.28
N ILE A 474 8.40 -1.10 -15.88
CA ILE A 474 8.12 -0.92 -17.32
C ILE A 474 9.18 -1.64 -18.17
N ALA A 475 10.46 -1.48 -17.83
CA ALA A 475 11.58 -2.11 -18.52
C ALA A 475 11.50 -3.65 -18.42
N ALA A 476 11.17 -4.19 -17.25
CA ALA A 476 10.98 -5.63 -17.06
C ALA A 476 9.83 -6.18 -17.90
N VAL A 477 8.66 -5.52 -17.88
CA VAL A 477 7.49 -5.93 -18.66
C VAL A 477 7.77 -5.84 -20.17
N HIS A 478 8.43 -4.77 -20.63
CA HIS A 478 8.82 -4.64 -22.03
C HIS A 478 9.79 -5.74 -22.47
N HIS A 479 10.87 -5.98 -21.69
CA HIS A 479 11.83 -7.06 -21.95
C HIS A 479 11.09 -8.40 -22.07
N TYR A 480 10.21 -8.71 -21.12
CA TYR A 480 9.47 -9.96 -21.08
C TYR A 480 8.53 -10.14 -22.29
N LYS A 481 7.75 -9.12 -22.66
CA LYS A 481 6.86 -9.18 -23.84
C LYS A 481 7.62 -9.23 -25.15
N TYR A 482 8.68 -8.44 -25.29
CA TYR A 482 9.52 -8.44 -26.48
C TYR A 482 10.09 -9.83 -26.73
N VAL A 483 10.72 -10.42 -25.71
CA VAL A 483 11.27 -11.77 -25.78
C VAL A 483 10.18 -12.81 -26.03
N GLY A 484 9.00 -12.67 -25.42
CA GLY A 484 7.85 -13.55 -25.67
C GLY A 484 7.43 -13.55 -27.15
N ALA A 485 7.43 -12.39 -27.81
CA ALA A 485 7.12 -12.31 -29.23
C ALA A 485 8.22 -12.95 -30.11
N VAL A 486 9.49 -12.72 -29.77
CA VAL A 486 10.65 -13.30 -30.50
C VAL A 486 10.69 -14.82 -30.37
N ALA A 487 10.57 -15.34 -29.14
CA ALA A 487 10.57 -16.76 -28.85
C ALA A 487 9.40 -17.48 -29.53
N ALA A 488 8.22 -16.84 -29.59
CA ALA A 488 7.07 -17.40 -30.32
C ALA A 488 7.37 -17.56 -31.81
N ARG A 489 7.96 -16.55 -32.47
CA ARG A 489 8.34 -16.65 -33.90
C ARG A 489 9.32 -17.79 -34.13
N ARG A 490 10.31 -17.97 -33.24
CA ARG A 490 11.31 -19.04 -33.29
C ARG A 490 10.77 -20.43 -32.95
N SER A 491 9.59 -20.50 -32.35
CA SER A 491 8.96 -21.75 -31.93
C SER A 491 8.02 -22.35 -32.97
N THR A 492 8.04 -21.79 -34.18
CA THR A 492 7.43 -22.36 -35.39
C THR A 492 8.36 -23.45 -35.97
N THR A 493 7.82 -24.48 -36.62
CA THR A 493 8.60 -25.68 -36.98
C THR A 493 9.75 -25.39 -37.96
N PRO A 494 10.96 -25.96 -37.76
CA PRO A 494 12.05 -25.86 -38.73
C PRO A 494 11.82 -26.63 -40.05
N ASN A 495 10.83 -27.52 -40.14
CA ASN A 495 10.72 -28.54 -41.19
C ASN A 495 9.31 -28.69 -41.82
N GLY A 496 8.77 -27.62 -42.42
CA GLY A 496 7.82 -27.78 -43.54
C GLY A 496 6.42 -28.32 -43.25
N ILE A 497 5.91 -28.31 -42.02
CA ILE A 497 4.46 -28.42 -41.78
C ILE A 497 3.92 -26.99 -41.75
N SER A 498 3.49 -26.49 -42.90
CA SER A 498 3.28 -25.07 -43.20
C SER A 498 2.14 -24.36 -42.45
N ASP A 499 1.44 -25.00 -41.51
CA ASP A 499 0.21 -24.42 -40.91
C ASP A 499 0.05 -24.59 -39.38
N SER A 500 1.00 -25.20 -38.66
CA SER A 500 0.90 -25.29 -37.20
C SER A 500 1.71 -24.16 -36.56
N GLY A 501 1.04 -23.20 -35.92
CA GLY A 501 1.65 -22.08 -35.20
C GLY A 501 2.67 -22.48 -34.10
N PRO A 502 3.14 -21.52 -33.27
CA PRO A 502 4.15 -21.81 -32.25
C PRO A 502 3.71 -22.92 -31.30
N ARG A 503 4.66 -23.76 -30.85
CA ARG A 503 4.38 -24.88 -29.93
C ARG A 503 4.85 -24.57 -28.51
N PRO A 504 4.08 -24.92 -27.46
CA PRO A 504 4.37 -24.51 -26.09
C PRO A 504 5.67 -25.11 -25.53
N GLY A 505 6.00 -26.35 -25.91
CA GLY A 505 7.23 -27.01 -25.44
C GLY A 505 8.51 -26.33 -25.93
N SER A 506 8.62 -26.07 -27.24
CA SER A 506 9.78 -25.34 -27.81
C SER A 506 9.78 -23.87 -27.43
N PHE A 507 8.60 -23.26 -27.25
CA PHE A 507 8.46 -21.91 -26.75
C PHE A 507 9.14 -21.74 -25.39
N MET A 508 8.88 -22.63 -24.44
CA MET A 508 9.47 -22.52 -23.10
C MET A 508 11.00 -22.45 -23.12
N SER A 509 11.67 -23.30 -23.91
CA SER A 509 13.13 -23.29 -24.03
C SER A 509 13.63 -22.05 -24.77
N ASN A 510 13.05 -21.73 -25.93
CA ASN A 510 13.43 -20.54 -26.70
C ASN A 510 13.24 -19.25 -25.89
N PHE A 511 12.18 -19.19 -25.08
CA PHE A 511 11.89 -18.04 -24.23
C PHE A 511 12.98 -17.80 -23.18
N LEU A 512 13.45 -18.85 -22.51
CA LEU A 512 14.56 -18.75 -21.55
C LEU A 512 15.88 -18.35 -22.24
N ASP A 513 16.17 -18.94 -23.40
CA ASP A 513 17.37 -18.61 -24.18
C ASP A 513 17.35 -17.15 -24.66
N ASP A 514 16.19 -16.67 -25.12
CA ASP A 514 16.03 -15.30 -25.61
C ASP A 514 16.05 -14.28 -24.46
N LEU A 515 15.55 -14.62 -23.26
CA LEU A 515 15.70 -13.78 -22.06
C LEU A 515 17.18 -13.61 -21.68
N TYR A 516 17.94 -14.71 -21.72
CA TYR A 516 19.39 -14.69 -21.53
C TYR A 516 20.12 -13.91 -22.63
N GLY A 517 19.69 -14.09 -23.88
CA GLY A 517 20.23 -13.37 -25.04
C GLY A 517 20.04 -11.85 -24.91
N PHE A 518 18.87 -11.40 -24.47
CA PHE A 518 18.56 -9.97 -24.36
C PHE A 518 19.52 -9.21 -23.43
N ARG A 519 19.97 -9.83 -22.33
CA ARG A 519 20.94 -9.22 -21.39
C ARG A 519 22.41 -9.29 -21.85
N THR A 520 22.72 -10.06 -22.89
CA THR A 520 24.10 -10.28 -23.38
C THR A 520 24.42 -9.59 -24.72
N GLN A 521 23.43 -8.98 -25.38
CA GLN A 521 23.64 -8.28 -26.65
C GLN A 521 24.55 -7.05 -26.48
N GLU A 522 25.66 -7.00 -27.22
CA GLU A 522 26.45 -5.77 -27.40
C GLU A 522 25.63 -4.77 -28.22
N SER A 523 25.20 -3.67 -27.58
CA SER A 523 24.29 -2.68 -28.15
C SER A 523 24.82 -2.06 -29.46
N LYS A 524 24.26 -2.48 -30.60
CA LYS A 524 24.16 -1.64 -31.81
C LYS A 524 22.73 -1.12 -32.05
N VAL A 525 21.74 -1.72 -31.38
CA VAL A 525 20.31 -1.36 -31.43
C VAL A 525 19.87 -1.14 -29.98
N GLY A 526 19.61 0.11 -29.60
CA GLY A 526 19.09 0.44 -28.27
C GLY A 526 17.58 0.31 -28.25
N HIS A 527 17.02 -0.39 -27.26
CA HIS A 527 15.60 -0.35 -26.95
C HIS A 527 15.32 0.92 -26.14
N LYS A 528 15.11 2.05 -26.82
CA LYS A 528 14.81 3.33 -26.18
C LYS A 528 13.31 3.48 -26.03
N ILE A 529 12.85 3.70 -24.80
CA ILE A 529 11.54 4.28 -24.54
C ILE A 529 11.80 5.81 -24.59
N LEU A 530 11.05 6.57 -25.36
CA LEU A 530 11.24 8.02 -25.44
C LEU A 530 10.04 8.69 -24.78
N LEU A 531 10.27 9.37 -23.65
CA LEU A 531 9.27 10.28 -23.09
C LEU A 531 9.57 11.71 -23.55
N GLY A 532 8.58 12.34 -24.17
CA GLY A 532 8.62 13.76 -24.48
C GLY A 532 7.21 14.35 -24.55
N PRO A 533 7.06 15.67 -24.41
CA PRO A 533 5.77 16.34 -24.55
C PRO A 533 5.34 16.25 -26.02
N ASN A 534 4.56 15.22 -26.35
CA ASN A 534 4.01 15.04 -27.69
C ASN A 534 2.65 15.74 -27.79
N PRO A 535 2.41 16.63 -28.77
CA PRO A 535 1.09 17.23 -29.01
C PRO A 535 -0.03 16.19 -29.25
N ASP A 536 0.33 14.95 -29.66
CA ASP A 536 -0.63 13.87 -29.92
C ASP A 536 -0.82 12.89 -28.74
N LYS A 537 -0.22 13.15 -27.57
CA LYS A 537 -0.39 12.36 -26.32
C LYS A 537 -0.08 10.85 -26.41
N THR A 538 0.65 10.39 -27.42
CA THR A 538 1.02 8.97 -27.60
C THR A 538 2.54 8.83 -27.46
N PHE A 539 2.99 7.85 -26.66
CA PHE A 539 4.40 7.50 -26.46
C PHE A 539 4.68 6.16 -27.13
N TYR A 540 5.89 5.94 -27.64
CA TYR A 540 6.25 4.67 -28.28
C TYR A 540 7.72 4.35 -28.03
N THR A 541 8.00 3.07 -27.74
CA THR A 541 9.35 2.52 -27.86
C THR A 541 9.71 2.42 -29.33
N LYS A 542 10.79 3.08 -29.75
CA LYS A 542 11.33 2.93 -31.11
C LYS A 542 12.57 2.03 -31.04
N LEU A 543 12.54 0.88 -31.71
CA LEU A 543 13.78 0.18 -32.03
C LEU A 543 14.49 0.99 -33.11
N GLU A 544 15.68 1.51 -32.83
CA GLU A 544 16.60 1.97 -33.87
C GLU A 544 17.22 0.74 -34.55
N SER A 545 16.43 -0.02 -35.30
CA SER A 545 16.94 -1.04 -36.23
C SER A 545 16.54 -0.70 -37.66
N SER A 546 17.43 -1.00 -38.59
CA SER A 546 17.36 -0.63 -40.01
C SER A 546 16.32 -1.43 -40.83
N GLU A 547 15.38 -2.15 -40.22
CA GLU A 547 14.45 -3.03 -40.95
C GLU A 547 12.98 -2.83 -40.56
N ASN A 548 12.23 -2.21 -41.48
CA ASN A 548 10.80 -2.39 -41.77
C ASN A 548 9.81 -2.56 -40.58
N GLY A 549 9.61 -1.50 -39.81
CA GLY A 549 8.27 -0.93 -39.54
C GLY A 549 7.21 -1.71 -38.73
N ARG A 550 7.50 -2.88 -38.12
CA ARG A 550 6.61 -3.50 -37.11
C ARG A 550 7.40 -4.02 -35.91
N TYR A 551 7.24 -3.35 -34.77
CA TYR A 551 7.98 -3.67 -33.55
C TYR A 551 7.37 -4.86 -32.80
N PRO A 552 8.17 -5.75 -32.16
CA PRO A 552 7.64 -6.91 -31.43
C PRO A 552 6.99 -6.56 -30.09
N ALA A 553 7.27 -5.38 -29.54
CA ALA A 553 6.65 -4.82 -28.34
C ALA A 553 6.74 -3.28 -28.35
N GLU A 554 5.73 -2.61 -27.83
CA GLU A 554 5.59 -1.15 -27.79
C GLU A 554 5.13 -0.70 -26.39
N VAL A 555 5.65 0.43 -25.91
CA VAL A 555 5.24 1.05 -24.63
C VAL A 555 4.66 2.42 -24.91
N GLU A 556 3.46 2.69 -24.40
CA GLU A 556 2.72 3.94 -24.55
C GLU A 556 2.25 4.43 -23.18
N GLU A 557 2.53 5.67 -22.78
CA GLU A 557 1.85 6.29 -21.62
C GLU A 557 0.49 6.86 -22.05
N ILE A 558 -0.56 6.58 -21.27
CA ILE A 558 -1.93 6.93 -21.63
C ILE A 558 -2.55 7.83 -20.57
N PHE A 559 -3.35 8.79 -21.03
CA PHE A 559 -4.07 9.74 -20.18
C PHE A 559 -5.56 9.40 -20.20
N ILE A 560 -5.96 8.50 -19.29
CA ILE A 560 -7.36 8.04 -19.12
C ILE A 560 -7.95 8.56 -17.83
#